data_AF-A0A2N2FFB4-F1
#
_entry.id   AF-A0A2N2FFB4-F1
#
_cell.length_a   1.000
_cell.length_b   1.000
_cell.length_c   1.000
_cell.angle_alpha   90.00
_cell.angle_beta   90.00
_cell.angle_gamma   90.00
#
_symmetry.space_group_name_H-M   'P 1'
#
loop_
_entity.id
_entity.type
_entity.pdbx_description
1 polymer ?
#
loop_
_entity_poly.entity_id
_entity_poly.type
_entity_poly.pdbx_seq_one_letter_code
_entity_poly.pdbx_strand_id
1 'polypeptide(L)'
;MTKSFKMKSLLDKQVVILDGATGTELQKKGLPSGVCPEIWCLENPTVIQDVHASYQKAGAQVVYTCTFGANRFKLKQFGVKKDVYSVNRELALLAKQACGKKALVAGDIGPTGLFIEPTGPLAFEEAVEAFKEQARGLIDGGCDLIVIETMIDIQETRAALLAVKELSDIFTITSLTFEKDGHTLGGTPPVAALITLQSLGADAVGCNCSAGPEQMVEFIAAMKPYATVPLLAKPNAGMPRLEGLKTVFDMDAGSFAAYARKLTAAGANLLGGCCGTTPDHIAALAKVMGNGKPVKPRRASISALSSARSALVLDEKQPLFIVGERINPTGKKALQQELAEGKLSIIRQMAQEQEAQGASLLDVNVGQPGIDEVQTIKKVIGLLSTATSLPLVIDSSKVETIEAALRIYPGRML
;
A
#
# COMPACT_ATOMS: atom_id res chain seq x y z
N MET A 1 5.98 -11.38 24.86
CA MET A 1 6.67 -11.30 23.55
C MET A 1 5.72 -10.55 22.61
N THR A 2 6.10 -9.36 22.13
CA THR A 2 5.21 -8.52 21.31
C THR A 2 4.85 -9.24 19.99
N LYS A 3 3.67 -8.97 19.42
CA LYS A 3 3.22 -9.66 18.19
C LYS A 3 4.16 -9.39 17.01
N SER A 4 4.70 -8.16 16.93
CA SER A 4 5.76 -7.78 15.97
C SER A 4 7.04 -8.61 16.08
N PHE A 5 7.39 -9.13 17.28
CA PHE A 5 8.56 -10.01 17.44
C PHE A 5 8.36 -11.36 16.75
N LYS A 6 7.16 -11.94 16.79
CA LYS A 6 6.89 -13.23 16.13
C LYS A 6 7.08 -13.13 14.63
N MET A 7 6.55 -12.06 14.03
CA MET A 7 6.66 -11.84 12.60
C MET A 7 8.13 -11.64 12.18
N LYS A 8 8.86 -10.77 12.89
CA LYS A 8 10.30 -10.55 12.66
C LYS A 8 11.10 -11.85 12.81
N SER A 9 10.80 -12.67 13.81
CA SER A 9 11.46 -13.97 13.99
C SER A 9 11.15 -14.96 12.86
N LEU A 10 9.97 -14.92 12.23
CA LEU A 10 9.67 -15.77 11.07
C LEU A 10 10.49 -15.32 9.86
N LEU A 11 10.48 -14.02 9.58
CA LEU A 11 11.21 -13.40 8.47
C LEU A 11 12.73 -13.59 8.55
N ASP A 12 13.30 -13.67 9.77
CA ASP A 12 14.72 -13.95 9.95
C ASP A 12 15.11 -15.40 9.62
N LYS A 13 14.16 -16.33 9.74
CA LYS A 13 14.42 -17.78 9.61
C LYS A 13 14.12 -18.32 8.22
N GLN A 14 13.05 -17.85 7.60
CA GLN A 14 12.51 -18.43 6.37
C GLN A 14 11.66 -17.43 5.57
N VAL A 15 11.39 -17.74 4.30
CA VAL A 15 10.34 -17.08 3.54
C VAL A 15 8.99 -17.37 4.19
N VAL A 16 8.21 -16.33 4.46
CA VAL A 16 6.92 -16.45 5.15
C VAL A 16 5.82 -16.78 4.13
N ILE A 17 5.06 -17.83 4.42
CA ILE A 17 3.92 -18.23 3.60
C ILE A 17 2.65 -17.56 4.13
N LEU A 18 1.99 -16.81 3.25
CA LEU A 18 0.70 -16.19 3.47
C LEU A 18 -0.40 -17.06 2.86
N ASP A 19 -1.65 -16.73 3.16
CA ASP A 19 -2.82 -17.40 2.60
C ASP A 19 -3.09 -17.05 1.13
N GLY A 20 -4.19 -17.60 0.60
CA GLY A 20 -4.71 -17.37 -0.75
C GLY A 20 -5.87 -16.39 -0.77
N ALA A 21 -6.75 -16.50 -1.76
CA ALA A 21 -7.93 -15.66 -1.87
C ALA A 21 -9.05 -16.06 -0.89
N THR A 22 -9.60 -15.08 -0.17
CA THR A 22 -10.82 -15.25 0.62
C THR A 22 -12.06 -15.11 -0.26
N GLY A 23 -12.16 -14.06 -1.08
CA GLY A 23 -13.37 -13.78 -1.88
C GLY A 23 -13.80 -14.92 -2.80
N THR A 24 -12.88 -15.51 -3.58
CA THR A 24 -13.20 -16.62 -4.48
C THR A 24 -13.54 -17.91 -3.74
N GLU A 25 -12.97 -18.14 -2.54
CA GLU A 25 -13.34 -19.29 -1.71
C GLU A 25 -14.73 -19.11 -1.07
N LEU A 26 -15.10 -17.89 -0.67
CA LEU A 26 -16.45 -17.59 -0.19
C LEU A 26 -17.49 -17.79 -1.30
N GLN A 27 -17.20 -17.38 -2.54
CA GLN A 27 -18.08 -17.64 -3.69
C GLN A 27 -18.33 -19.14 -3.90
N LYS A 28 -17.29 -19.98 -3.81
CA LYS A 28 -17.44 -21.45 -3.88
C LYS A 28 -18.27 -22.02 -2.73
N LYS A 29 -18.27 -21.35 -1.57
CA LYS A 29 -19.02 -21.71 -0.38
C LYS A 29 -20.39 -21.02 -0.28
N GLY A 30 -20.85 -20.40 -1.37
CA GLY A 30 -22.23 -19.91 -1.49
C GLY A 30 -22.44 -18.42 -1.22
N LEU A 31 -21.39 -17.61 -1.15
CA LEU A 31 -21.52 -16.15 -1.11
C LEU A 31 -22.24 -15.65 -2.38
N PRO A 32 -23.43 -15.02 -2.27
CA PRO A 32 -24.15 -14.52 -3.43
C PRO A 32 -23.47 -13.29 -4.06
N SER A 33 -23.67 -13.09 -5.36
CA SER A 33 -23.20 -11.89 -6.05
C SER A 33 -23.90 -10.64 -5.52
N GLY A 34 -23.15 -9.53 -5.39
CA GLY A 34 -23.68 -8.25 -4.92
C GLY A 34 -23.90 -8.12 -3.41
N VAL A 35 -23.60 -9.16 -2.63
CA VAL A 35 -23.67 -9.13 -1.16
C VAL A 35 -22.33 -8.68 -0.58
N CYS A 36 -22.36 -7.90 0.50
CA CYS A 36 -21.17 -7.51 1.26
C CYS A 36 -20.52 -8.76 1.90
N PRO A 37 -19.29 -9.14 1.48
CA PRO A 37 -18.62 -10.34 1.99
C PRO A 37 -18.42 -10.31 3.51
N GLU A 38 -18.09 -9.14 4.07
CA GLU A 38 -17.84 -8.92 5.49
C GLU A 38 -19.09 -9.25 6.33
N ILE A 39 -20.26 -8.72 5.93
CA ILE A 39 -21.51 -8.97 6.65
C ILE A 39 -21.96 -10.41 6.47
N TRP A 40 -21.84 -10.96 5.27
CA TRP A 40 -22.17 -12.36 5.03
C TRP A 40 -21.32 -13.30 5.90
N CYS A 41 -20.03 -12.99 6.10
CA CYS A 41 -19.15 -13.76 6.98
C CYS A 41 -19.57 -13.66 8.46
N LEU A 42 -20.07 -12.51 8.92
CA LEU A 42 -20.63 -12.38 10.28
C LEU A 42 -21.91 -13.21 10.47
N GLU A 43 -22.73 -13.31 9.42
CA GLU A 43 -23.96 -14.12 9.42
C GLU A 43 -23.68 -15.62 9.23
N ASN A 44 -22.52 -15.96 8.66
CA ASN A 44 -22.10 -17.33 8.36
C ASN A 44 -20.71 -17.63 8.98
N PRO A 45 -20.55 -17.52 10.31
CA PRO A 45 -19.24 -17.56 10.96
C PRO A 45 -18.49 -18.88 10.75
N THR A 46 -19.19 -20.01 10.74
CA THR A 46 -18.60 -21.32 10.49
C THR A 46 -17.94 -21.38 9.11
N VAL A 47 -18.55 -20.76 8.10
CA VAL A 47 -18.05 -20.79 6.72
C VAL A 47 -16.71 -20.07 6.62
N ILE A 48 -16.61 -18.86 7.17
CA ILE A 48 -15.36 -18.10 7.13
C ILE A 48 -14.29 -18.72 8.03
N GLN A 49 -14.67 -19.29 9.17
CA GLN A 49 -13.75 -20.05 10.03
C GLN A 49 -13.16 -21.26 9.29
N ASP A 50 -13.97 -21.98 8.51
CA ASP A 50 -13.50 -23.08 7.68
C ASP A 50 -12.51 -22.61 6.60
N VAL A 51 -12.75 -21.45 5.97
CA VAL A 51 -11.81 -20.86 5.00
C VAL A 51 -10.48 -20.54 5.67
N HIS A 52 -10.48 -19.83 6.78
CA HIS A 52 -9.25 -19.52 7.52
C HIS A 52 -8.51 -20.79 7.97
N ALA A 53 -9.23 -21.77 8.53
CA ALA A 53 -8.66 -23.04 8.97
C ALA A 53 -8.07 -23.85 7.81
N SER A 54 -8.68 -23.79 6.62
CA SER A 54 -8.19 -24.47 5.42
C SER A 54 -6.84 -23.92 4.95
N TYR A 55 -6.65 -22.60 4.95
CA TYR A 55 -5.36 -21.99 4.62
C TYR A 55 -4.30 -22.25 5.69
N GLN A 56 -4.66 -22.17 6.97
CA GLN A 56 -3.78 -22.56 8.07
C GLN A 56 -3.30 -24.01 7.90
N LYS A 57 -4.21 -24.95 7.59
CA LYS A 57 -3.90 -26.36 7.36
C LYS A 57 -3.04 -26.58 6.11
N ALA A 58 -3.23 -25.77 5.08
CA ALA A 58 -2.41 -25.76 3.87
C ALA A 58 -0.97 -25.26 4.13
N GLY A 59 -0.67 -24.70 5.30
CA GLY A 59 0.67 -24.24 5.66
C GLY A 59 0.84 -22.72 5.62
N ALA A 60 -0.23 -21.96 5.47
CA ALA A 60 -0.18 -20.51 5.68
C ALA A 60 0.24 -20.22 7.14
N GLN A 61 1.26 -19.38 7.28
CA GLN A 61 1.79 -18.91 8.56
C GLN A 61 1.15 -17.60 8.97
N VAL A 62 0.57 -16.88 8.01
CA VAL A 62 -0.26 -15.70 8.20
C VAL A 62 -1.56 -15.90 7.40
N VAL A 63 -2.69 -15.67 8.06
CA VAL A 63 -4.03 -15.71 7.45
C VAL A 63 -4.68 -14.33 7.60
N TYR A 64 -5.27 -13.84 6.52
CA TYR A 64 -5.90 -12.53 6.44
C TYR A 64 -7.34 -12.62 6.93
N THR A 65 -7.79 -11.61 7.67
CA THR A 65 -9.20 -11.49 8.05
C THR A 65 -10.05 -11.20 6.83
N CYS A 66 -11.33 -11.60 6.84
CA CYS A 66 -12.28 -11.21 5.79
C CYS A 66 -12.76 -9.76 5.99
N THR A 67 -11.85 -8.79 5.90
CA THR A 67 -12.11 -7.37 6.20
C THR A 67 -11.65 -6.42 5.11
N PHE A 68 -11.27 -6.92 3.94
CA PHE A 68 -10.80 -6.14 2.79
C PHE A 68 -11.63 -4.87 2.54
N GLY A 69 -12.96 -4.99 2.46
CA GLY A 69 -13.88 -3.87 2.21
C GLY A 69 -14.52 -3.28 3.48
N ALA A 70 -14.03 -3.60 4.68
CA ALA A 70 -14.66 -3.22 5.95
C ALA A 70 -14.39 -1.76 6.37
N ASN A 71 -14.28 -0.82 5.43
CA ASN A 71 -14.22 0.62 5.72
C ASN A 71 -15.60 1.27 5.52
N ARG A 72 -15.81 2.44 6.14
CA ARG A 72 -17.12 3.14 6.10
C ARG A 72 -17.64 3.41 4.70
N PHE A 73 -16.76 3.70 3.73
CA PHE A 73 -17.18 4.04 2.36
C PHE A 73 -17.70 2.82 1.62
N LYS A 74 -16.97 1.70 1.69
CA LYS A 74 -17.39 0.42 1.10
C LYS A 74 -18.63 -0.16 1.78
N LEU A 75 -18.67 -0.18 3.11
CA LEU A 75 -19.84 -0.66 3.85
C LEU A 75 -21.10 0.16 3.51
N LYS A 76 -20.97 1.48 3.35
CA LYS A 76 -22.08 2.35 2.91
C LYS A 76 -22.58 2.01 1.50
N GLN A 77 -21.70 1.63 0.56
CA GLN A 77 -22.11 1.20 -0.80
C GLN A 77 -23.03 -0.03 -0.76
N PHE A 78 -22.85 -0.91 0.23
CA PHE A 78 -23.71 -2.07 0.46
C PHE A 78 -24.92 -1.79 1.37
N GLY A 79 -25.15 -0.53 1.77
CA GLY A 79 -26.25 -0.16 2.67
C GLY A 79 -26.09 -0.68 4.10
N VAL A 80 -24.87 -1.05 4.51
CA VAL A 80 -24.59 -1.59 5.84
C VAL A 80 -24.68 -0.46 6.87
N LYS A 81 -25.47 -0.69 7.93
CA LYS A 81 -25.67 0.23 9.05
C LYS A 81 -24.90 -0.14 10.31
N LYS A 82 -24.23 -1.30 10.30
CA LYS A 82 -23.39 -1.74 11.42
C LYS A 82 -22.19 -0.80 11.56
N ASP A 83 -21.78 -0.61 12.80
CA ASP A 83 -20.58 0.15 13.15
C ASP A 83 -19.31 -0.50 12.58
N VAL A 84 -18.43 0.30 11.99
CA VAL A 84 -17.22 -0.12 11.28
C VAL A 84 -16.25 -0.83 12.23
N TYR A 85 -16.06 -0.26 13.43
CA TYR A 85 -15.18 -0.83 14.45
C TYR A 85 -15.67 -2.23 14.86
N SER A 86 -16.98 -2.36 15.12
CA SER A 86 -17.60 -3.63 15.54
C SER A 86 -17.48 -4.72 14.49
N VAL A 87 -17.76 -4.40 13.21
CA VAL A 87 -17.62 -5.34 12.08
C VAL A 87 -16.20 -5.89 12.01
N ASN A 88 -15.19 -5.01 12.03
CA ASN A 88 -13.79 -5.41 11.95
C ASN A 88 -13.34 -6.23 13.16
N ARG A 89 -13.76 -5.83 14.36
CA ARG A 89 -13.42 -6.53 15.60
C ARG A 89 -13.98 -7.95 15.62
N GLU A 90 -15.24 -8.13 15.24
CA GLU A 90 -15.88 -9.44 15.21
C GLU A 90 -15.24 -10.37 14.17
N LEU A 91 -14.97 -9.87 12.96
CA LEU A 91 -14.31 -10.65 11.90
C LEU A 91 -12.87 -11.05 12.29
N ALA A 92 -12.14 -10.16 12.95
CA ALA A 92 -10.82 -10.47 13.52
C ALA A 92 -10.89 -11.58 14.57
N LEU A 93 -11.89 -11.55 15.46
CA LEU A 93 -12.09 -12.60 16.46
C LEU A 93 -12.38 -13.96 15.81
N LEU A 94 -13.20 -14.01 14.76
CA LEU A 94 -13.48 -15.25 14.03
C LEU A 94 -12.20 -15.83 13.41
N ALA A 95 -11.34 -14.99 12.82
CA ALA A 95 -10.05 -15.42 12.29
C ALA A 95 -9.11 -15.94 13.39
N LYS A 96 -9.03 -15.25 14.54
CA LYS A 96 -8.25 -15.70 15.70
C LYS A 96 -8.73 -17.04 16.24
N GLN A 97 -10.04 -17.26 16.31
CA GLN A 97 -10.62 -18.52 16.75
C GLN A 97 -10.27 -19.67 15.80
N ALA A 98 -10.39 -19.45 14.48
CA ALA A 98 -10.08 -20.47 13.48
C ALA A 98 -8.59 -20.84 13.43
N CYS A 99 -7.69 -19.85 13.51
CA CYS A 99 -6.24 -20.07 13.37
C CYS A 99 -5.57 -20.51 14.69
N GLY A 100 -6.18 -20.17 15.83
CA GLY A 100 -5.62 -20.41 17.17
C GLY A 100 -4.20 -19.83 17.31
N LYS A 101 -3.26 -20.66 17.76
CA LYS A 101 -1.83 -20.31 17.91
C LYS A 101 -0.95 -20.82 16.76
N LYS A 102 -1.54 -21.45 15.73
CA LYS A 102 -0.80 -22.14 14.66
C LYS A 102 -0.39 -21.21 13.52
N ALA A 103 -1.14 -20.13 13.31
CA ALA A 103 -0.84 -19.07 12.36
C ALA A 103 -1.04 -17.69 13.02
N LEU A 104 -0.36 -16.69 12.49
CA LEU A 104 -0.63 -15.28 12.77
C LEU A 104 -1.87 -14.85 11.99
N VAL A 105 -2.63 -13.90 12.54
CA VAL A 105 -3.79 -13.31 11.85
C VAL A 105 -3.48 -11.88 11.48
N ALA A 106 -3.57 -11.56 10.20
CA ALA A 106 -3.41 -10.22 9.69
C ALA A 106 -4.77 -9.55 9.52
N GLY A 107 -4.93 -8.35 10.09
CA GLY A 107 -6.07 -7.51 9.79
C GLY A 107 -5.94 -6.93 8.40
N ASP A 108 -6.81 -7.33 7.48
CA ASP A 108 -6.76 -6.94 6.07
C ASP A 108 -7.55 -5.66 5.79
N ILE A 109 -6.92 -4.71 5.12
CA ILE A 109 -7.44 -3.39 4.76
C ILE A 109 -7.25 -3.17 3.26
N GLY A 110 -8.35 -3.14 2.51
CA GLY A 110 -8.38 -2.77 1.10
C GLY A 110 -8.71 -1.28 0.89
N PRO A 111 -8.78 -0.84 -0.37
CA PRO A 111 -9.07 0.54 -0.73
C PRO A 111 -10.52 0.95 -0.38
N THR A 112 -10.72 2.25 -0.19
CA THR A 112 -12.05 2.87 -0.01
C THR A 112 -12.90 2.80 -1.27
N GLY A 113 -12.25 2.70 -2.44
CA GLY A 113 -12.88 2.81 -3.75
C GLY A 113 -13.16 4.26 -4.18
N LEU A 114 -12.58 5.23 -3.49
CA LEU A 114 -12.59 6.65 -3.84
C LEU A 114 -11.16 7.12 -4.08
N PHE A 115 -10.97 8.02 -5.05
CA PHE A 115 -9.70 8.72 -5.19
C PHE A 115 -9.55 9.78 -4.09
N ILE A 116 -8.34 9.91 -3.55
CA ILE A 116 -8.01 10.88 -2.52
C ILE A 116 -7.45 12.15 -3.17
N GLU A 117 -7.68 13.31 -2.56
CA GLU A 117 -7.01 14.55 -2.95
C GLU A 117 -5.49 14.35 -3.12
N PRO A 118 -4.89 14.86 -4.21
CA PRO A 118 -5.46 15.81 -5.16
C PRO A 118 -6.14 15.17 -6.39
N THR A 119 -6.13 13.85 -6.54
CA THR A 119 -6.67 13.14 -7.73
C THR A 119 -8.16 12.86 -7.64
N GLY A 120 -8.74 12.94 -6.43
CA GLY A 120 -10.15 12.72 -6.19
C GLY A 120 -10.79 13.62 -5.13
N PRO A 121 -12.08 13.40 -4.85
CA PRO A 121 -12.88 14.27 -3.99
C PRO A 121 -12.73 13.98 -2.49
N LEU A 122 -12.13 12.85 -2.10
CA LEU A 122 -11.99 12.47 -0.70
C LEU A 122 -10.79 13.20 -0.08
N ALA A 123 -11.02 14.00 0.95
CA ALA A 123 -9.94 14.68 1.66
C ALA A 123 -8.99 13.68 2.33
N PHE A 124 -7.69 13.98 2.34
CA PHE A 124 -6.66 13.08 2.88
C PHE A 124 -6.92 12.69 4.34
N GLU A 125 -7.22 13.66 5.21
CA GLU A 125 -7.50 13.40 6.62
C GLU A 125 -8.80 12.61 6.81
N GLU A 126 -9.81 12.80 5.96
CA GLU A 126 -11.04 12.02 6.03
C GLU A 126 -10.76 10.54 5.72
N ALA A 127 -9.90 10.26 4.76
CA ALA A 127 -9.45 8.91 4.48
C ALA A 127 -8.65 8.31 5.66
N VAL A 128 -7.74 9.08 6.26
CA VAL A 128 -6.99 8.63 7.45
C VAL A 128 -7.95 8.25 8.58
N GLU A 129 -8.93 9.10 8.91
CA GLU A 129 -9.90 8.81 9.97
C GLU A 129 -10.80 7.62 9.64
N ALA A 130 -11.18 7.42 8.37
CA ALA A 130 -11.90 6.22 7.93
C ALA A 130 -11.08 4.93 8.12
N PHE A 131 -9.79 4.96 7.79
CA PHE A 131 -8.91 3.81 8.02
C PHE A 131 -8.61 3.59 9.50
N LYS A 132 -8.58 4.64 10.33
CA LYS A 132 -8.41 4.49 11.79
C LYS A 132 -9.54 3.71 12.43
N GLU A 133 -10.79 3.95 12.03
CA GLU A 133 -11.95 3.18 12.52
C GLU A 133 -11.79 1.68 12.27
N GLN A 134 -11.42 1.33 11.02
CA GLN A 134 -11.19 -0.04 10.61
C GLN A 134 -10.01 -0.65 11.38
N ALA A 135 -8.85 0.01 11.36
CA ALA A 135 -7.63 -0.47 12.00
C ALA A 135 -7.80 -0.66 13.51
N ARG A 136 -8.50 0.24 14.20
CA ARG A 136 -8.80 0.10 15.63
C ARG A 136 -9.61 -1.17 15.92
N GLY A 137 -10.64 -1.45 15.11
CA GLY A 137 -11.42 -2.69 15.25
C GLY A 137 -10.56 -3.95 15.07
N LEU A 138 -9.67 -3.95 14.08
CA LEU A 138 -8.75 -5.06 13.81
C LEU A 138 -7.73 -5.28 14.94
N ILE A 139 -7.14 -4.20 15.47
CA ILE A 139 -6.18 -4.24 16.57
C ILE A 139 -6.85 -4.76 17.85
N ASP A 140 -8.00 -4.20 18.22
CA ASP A 140 -8.77 -4.58 19.41
C ASP A 140 -9.41 -5.98 19.28
N GLY A 141 -9.65 -6.43 18.04
CA GLY A 141 -10.05 -7.80 17.70
C GLY A 141 -8.92 -8.82 17.81
N GLY A 142 -7.70 -8.37 18.07
CA GLY A 142 -6.57 -9.23 18.42
C GLY A 142 -5.69 -9.65 17.26
N CYS A 143 -5.76 -8.98 16.10
CA CYS A 143 -4.86 -9.21 14.97
C CYS A 143 -3.38 -9.13 15.40
N ASP A 144 -2.54 -9.96 14.80
CA ASP A 144 -1.10 -10.03 15.06
C ASP A 144 -0.29 -9.02 14.25
N LEU A 145 -0.81 -8.64 13.09
CA LEU A 145 -0.27 -7.65 12.17
C LEU A 145 -1.43 -7.00 11.38
N ILE A 146 -1.14 -5.94 10.65
CA ILE A 146 -2.05 -5.33 9.69
C ILE A 146 -1.46 -5.48 8.29
N VAL A 147 -2.32 -5.76 7.32
CA VAL A 147 -2.00 -5.72 5.90
C VAL A 147 -2.90 -4.69 5.25
N ILE A 148 -2.29 -3.80 4.47
CA ILE A 148 -2.94 -2.82 3.61
C ILE A 148 -2.71 -3.33 2.19
N GLU A 149 -3.70 -3.92 1.53
CA GLU A 149 -3.50 -4.60 0.24
C GLU A 149 -4.35 -4.06 -0.92
N THR A 150 -3.90 -4.37 -2.14
CA THR A 150 -4.56 -3.99 -3.40
C THR A 150 -4.79 -2.49 -3.53
N MET A 151 -3.89 -1.67 -2.96
CA MET A 151 -3.99 -0.23 -3.13
C MET A 151 -3.62 0.17 -4.57
N ILE A 152 -4.45 1.02 -5.16
CA ILE A 152 -4.35 1.47 -6.56
C ILE A 152 -3.71 2.87 -6.68
N ASP A 153 -3.53 3.54 -5.55
CA ASP A 153 -2.98 4.88 -5.43
C ASP A 153 -2.03 4.93 -4.21
N ILE A 154 -0.87 5.56 -4.38
CA ILE A 154 0.09 5.77 -3.29
C ILE A 154 -0.49 6.65 -2.18
N GLN A 155 -1.28 7.67 -2.50
CA GLN A 155 -1.85 8.59 -1.53
C GLN A 155 -2.88 7.91 -0.63
N GLU A 156 -3.69 7.00 -1.18
CA GLU A 156 -4.58 6.14 -0.41
C GLU A 156 -3.82 5.16 0.47
N THR A 157 -2.75 4.56 -0.06
CA THR A 157 -1.86 3.71 0.73
C THR A 157 -1.25 4.48 1.90
N ARG A 158 -0.81 5.73 1.68
CA ARG A 158 -0.26 6.61 2.72
C ARG A 158 -1.29 6.90 3.80
N ALA A 159 -2.52 7.24 3.43
CA ALA A 159 -3.59 7.52 4.38
C ALA A 159 -3.86 6.30 5.28
N ALA A 160 -3.95 5.11 4.70
CA ALA A 160 -4.13 3.87 5.45
C ALA A 160 -2.94 3.54 6.36
N LEU A 161 -1.70 3.72 5.87
CA LEU A 161 -0.50 3.44 6.66
C LEU A 161 -0.38 4.40 7.85
N LEU A 162 -0.58 5.71 7.64
CA LEU A 162 -0.56 6.70 8.70
C LEU A 162 -1.66 6.43 9.74
N ALA A 163 -2.86 6.05 9.30
CA ALA A 163 -3.94 5.65 10.21
C ALA A 163 -3.51 4.51 11.16
N VAL A 164 -2.83 3.49 10.64
CA VAL A 164 -2.32 2.38 11.47
C VAL A 164 -1.19 2.86 12.40
N LYS A 165 -0.22 3.61 11.88
CA LYS A 165 0.96 4.06 12.65
C LYS A 165 0.64 5.10 13.72
N GLU A 166 -0.39 5.90 13.53
CA GLU A 166 -0.90 6.81 14.58
C GLU A 166 -1.62 6.08 15.72
N LEU A 167 -2.12 4.87 15.47
CA LEU A 167 -2.81 4.06 16.48
C LEU A 167 -1.88 3.09 17.20
N SER A 168 -0.90 2.51 16.50
CA SER A 168 -0.09 1.41 17.03
C SER A 168 1.18 1.13 16.24
N ASP A 169 2.25 0.71 16.93
CA ASP A 169 3.47 0.13 16.33
C ASP A 169 3.30 -1.34 15.89
N ILE A 170 2.07 -1.75 15.58
CA ILE A 170 1.78 -3.08 15.05
C ILE A 170 2.52 -3.28 13.72
N PHE A 171 3.04 -4.49 13.48
CA PHE A 171 3.72 -4.80 12.23
C PHE A 171 2.75 -4.56 11.06
N THR A 172 3.13 -3.70 10.11
CA THR A 172 2.26 -3.28 9.00
C THR A 172 2.88 -3.63 7.66
N ILE A 173 2.16 -4.39 6.85
CA ILE A 173 2.53 -4.71 5.48
C ILE A 173 1.72 -3.81 4.55
N THR A 174 2.36 -3.19 3.56
CA THR A 174 1.67 -2.42 2.52
C THR A 174 1.90 -3.05 1.15
N SER A 175 0.83 -3.22 0.39
CA SER A 175 0.85 -3.83 -0.94
C SER A 175 0.02 -3.02 -1.92
N LEU A 176 0.59 -2.81 -3.10
CA LEU A 176 -0.05 -2.11 -4.20
C LEU A 176 -0.25 -3.07 -5.36
N THR A 177 -1.23 -2.78 -6.20
CA THR A 177 -1.43 -3.49 -7.46
C THR A 177 -0.86 -2.69 -8.61
N PHE A 178 -0.12 -3.36 -9.49
CA PHE A 178 0.55 -2.75 -10.64
C PHE A 178 0.01 -3.39 -11.92
N GLU A 179 -0.27 -2.55 -12.91
CA GLU A 179 -0.63 -2.97 -14.25
C GLU A 179 0.61 -3.47 -15.02
N LYS A 180 0.39 -4.03 -16.21
CA LYS A 180 1.46 -4.64 -17.02
C LYS A 180 2.56 -3.66 -17.43
N ASP A 181 2.26 -2.36 -17.46
CA ASP A 181 3.21 -1.29 -17.75
C ASP A 181 4.09 -0.93 -16.53
N GLY A 182 3.91 -1.59 -15.39
CA GLY A 182 4.69 -1.38 -14.18
C GLY A 182 4.25 -0.17 -13.36
N HIS A 183 3.00 0.27 -13.48
CA HIS A 183 2.47 1.39 -12.69
C HIS A 183 1.18 1.02 -11.98
N THR A 184 0.92 1.64 -10.83
CA THR A 184 -0.42 1.65 -10.24
C THR A 184 -1.38 2.44 -11.14
N LEU A 185 -2.69 2.36 -10.88
CA LEU A 185 -3.65 3.21 -11.59
C LEU A 185 -3.35 4.72 -11.40
N GLY A 186 -2.84 5.10 -10.22
CA GLY A 186 -2.36 6.46 -9.92
C GLY A 186 -1.03 6.84 -10.59
N GLY A 187 -0.41 5.94 -11.36
CA GLY A 187 0.85 6.18 -12.06
C GLY A 187 2.11 5.99 -11.23
N THR A 188 2.02 5.33 -10.06
CA THR A 188 3.18 5.11 -9.18
C THR A 188 3.96 3.87 -9.63
N PRO A 189 5.27 3.97 -9.90
CA PRO A 189 6.10 2.79 -10.17
C PRO A 189 6.53 2.07 -8.86
N PRO A 190 6.86 0.76 -8.91
CA PRO A 190 7.22 -0.04 -7.72
C PRO A 190 8.31 0.58 -6.83
N VAL A 191 9.35 1.15 -7.43
CA VAL A 191 10.47 1.74 -6.68
C VAL A 191 10.03 3.00 -5.92
N ALA A 192 9.19 3.85 -6.52
CA ALA A 192 8.67 5.04 -5.86
C ALA A 192 7.74 4.68 -4.69
N ALA A 193 6.90 3.66 -4.88
CA ALA A 193 6.04 3.13 -3.83
C ALA A 193 6.86 2.59 -2.64
N LEU A 194 7.88 1.78 -2.91
CA LEU A 194 8.80 1.25 -1.90
C LEU A 194 9.46 2.37 -1.09
N ILE A 195 10.11 3.34 -1.77
CA ILE A 195 10.82 4.44 -1.11
C ILE A 195 9.87 5.22 -0.20
N THR A 196 8.67 5.53 -0.69
CA THR A 196 7.66 6.27 0.06
C THR A 196 7.22 5.50 1.30
N LEU A 197 6.78 4.25 1.14
CA LEU A 197 6.10 3.51 2.20
C LEU A 197 7.05 3.00 3.28
N GLN A 198 8.25 2.57 2.91
CA GLN A 198 9.24 2.18 3.91
C GLN A 198 9.69 3.39 4.76
N SER A 199 9.73 4.59 4.15
CA SER A 199 10.09 5.83 4.87
C SER A 199 8.99 6.31 5.81
N LEU A 200 7.74 5.96 5.53
CA LEU A 200 6.59 6.19 6.41
C LEU A 200 6.44 5.11 7.49
N GLY A 201 7.36 4.13 7.54
CA GLY A 201 7.39 3.11 8.59
C GLY A 201 6.66 1.82 8.28
N ALA A 202 6.30 1.53 7.02
CA ALA A 202 5.85 0.20 6.64
C ALA A 202 6.92 -0.85 7.01
N ASP A 203 6.52 -1.95 7.66
CA ASP A 203 7.44 -3.00 8.08
C ASP A 203 7.73 -4.02 6.96
N ALA A 204 6.92 -4.05 5.91
CA ALA A 204 7.16 -4.75 4.66
C ALA A 204 6.37 -4.07 3.52
N VAL A 205 6.91 -4.10 2.31
CA VAL A 205 6.28 -3.50 1.12
C VAL A 205 6.24 -4.51 0.00
N GLY A 206 5.22 -4.49 -0.85
CA GLY A 206 5.23 -5.34 -2.03
C GLY A 206 4.05 -5.14 -2.94
N CYS A 207 3.70 -6.21 -3.63
CA CYS A 207 2.59 -6.20 -4.58
C CYS A 207 1.74 -7.47 -4.53
N ASN A 208 0.49 -7.28 -4.91
CA ASN A 208 -0.50 -8.33 -5.03
C ASN A 208 -1.46 -8.02 -6.18
N CYS A 209 -2.17 -9.04 -6.67
CA CYS A 209 -3.15 -8.91 -7.74
C CYS A 209 -2.58 -8.38 -9.08
N SER A 210 -3.48 -8.01 -10.00
CA SER A 210 -3.34 -7.58 -11.41
C SER A 210 -2.37 -8.40 -12.28
N ALA A 211 -1.08 -8.32 -11.96
CA ALA A 211 -0.03 -9.05 -12.63
C ALA A 211 -0.02 -10.54 -12.29
N GLY A 212 0.29 -11.37 -13.29
CA GLY A 212 0.62 -12.77 -13.07
C GLY A 212 1.96 -12.94 -12.34
N PRO A 213 2.30 -14.16 -11.90
CA PRO A 213 3.56 -14.43 -11.18
C PRO A 213 4.81 -13.98 -11.93
N GLU A 214 4.80 -14.01 -13.27
CA GLU A 214 5.93 -13.61 -14.11
C GLU A 214 6.24 -12.12 -14.02
N GLN A 215 5.27 -11.24 -14.28
CA GLN A 215 5.48 -9.78 -14.17
C GLN A 215 5.83 -9.38 -12.73
N MET A 216 5.26 -10.07 -11.74
CA MET A 216 5.55 -9.79 -10.34
C MET A 216 7.04 -10.03 -9.99
N VAL A 217 7.72 -10.99 -10.64
CA VAL A 217 9.17 -11.19 -10.49
C VAL A 217 9.94 -9.92 -10.86
N GLU A 218 9.55 -9.24 -11.94
CA GLU A 218 10.20 -8.01 -12.41
C GLU A 218 10.03 -6.87 -11.40
N PHE A 219 8.81 -6.70 -10.87
CA PHE A 219 8.52 -5.65 -9.88
C PHE A 219 9.30 -5.86 -8.57
N ILE A 220 9.34 -7.10 -8.07
CA ILE A 220 10.13 -7.45 -6.88
C ILE A 220 11.63 -7.21 -7.13
N ALA A 221 12.14 -7.63 -8.28
CA ALA A 221 13.55 -7.43 -8.64
C ALA A 221 13.91 -5.96 -8.73
N ALA A 222 13.03 -5.11 -9.27
CA ALA A 222 13.24 -3.66 -9.35
C ALA A 222 13.26 -2.99 -7.96
N MET A 223 12.43 -3.45 -7.03
CA MET A 223 12.37 -2.95 -5.65
C MET A 223 13.57 -3.38 -4.80
N LYS A 224 14.06 -4.61 -4.99
CA LYS A 224 15.03 -5.24 -4.08
C LYS A 224 16.30 -4.43 -3.77
N PRO A 225 16.95 -3.75 -4.72
CA PRO A 225 18.16 -2.96 -4.45
C PRO A 225 17.97 -1.83 -3.43
N TYR A 226 16.74 -1.32 -3.30
CA TYR A 226 16.38 -0.18 -2.46
C TYR A 226 15.64 -0.59 -1.18
N ALA A 227 15.24 -1.87 -1.08
CA ALA A 227 14.40 -2.37 -0.01
C ALA A 227 15.18 -2.53 1.30
N THR A 228 14.89 -1.66 2.26
CA THR A 228 15.39 -1.78 3.64
C THR A 228 14.46 -2.64 4.52
N VAL A 229 13.28 -2.95 3.99
CA VAL A 229 12.25 -3.80 4.59
C VAL A 229 12.01 -5.05 3.74
N PRO A 230 11.46 -6.14 4.32
CA PRO A 230 11.04 -7.31 3.58
C PRO A 230 10.09 -7.01 2.42
N LEU A 231 10.20 -7.79 1.34
CA LEU A 231 9.33 -7.68 0.17
C LEU A 231 8.23 -8.74 0.13
N LEU A 232 7.02 -8.34 -0.26
CA LEU A 232 5.83 -9.20 -0.39
C LEU A 232 5.48 -9.45 -1.87
N ALA A 233 5.11 -10.69 -2.22
CA ALA A 233 4.45 -11.02 -3.49
C ALA A 233 3.22 -11.94 -3.28
N LYS A 234 2.04 -11.51 -3.71
CA LYS A 234 0.79 -12.30 -3.76
C LYS A 234 0.14 -12.24 -5.16
N PRO A 235 0.66 -12.98 -6.15
CA PRO A 235 0.12 -12.96 -7.51
C PRO A 235 -1.23 -13.67 -7.61
N ASN A 236 -1.98 -13.39 -8.68
CA ASN A 236 -3.16 -14.17 -9.07
C ASN A 236 -2.77 -15.55 -9.60
N ALA A 237 -3.70 -16.52 -9.55
CA ALA A 237 -3.53 -17.83 -10.17
C ALA A 237 -3.71 -17.78 -11.71
N GLY A 238 -2.89 -16.96 -12.38
CA GLY A 238 -3.05 -16.65 -13.80
C GLY A 238 -3.90 -15.41 -14.04
N MET A 239 -4.13 -15.11 -15.32
CA MET A 239 -4.93 -13.95 -15.71
C MET A 239 -6.43 -14.30 -15.62
N PRO A 240 -7.27 -13.40 -15.10
CA PRO A 240 -8.71 -13.65 -15.06
C PRO A 240 -9.27 -13.79 -16.48
N ARG A 241 -10.07 -14.83 -16.70
CA ARG A 241 -10.83 -15.04 -17.93
C ARG A 241 -12.31 -15.15 -17.62
N LEU A 242 -13.16 -14.52 -18.44
CA LEU A 242 -14.60 -14.66 -18.32
C LEU A 242 -15.07 -15.91 -19.06
N GLU A 243 -15.73 -16.81 -18.33
CA GLU A 243 -16.49 -17.93 -18.88
C GLU A 243 -17.97 -17.73 -18.55
N GLY A 244 -18.71 -17.19 -19.51
CA GLY A 244 -20.08 -16.71 -19.27
C GLY A 244 -20.08 -15.57 -18.24
N LEU A 245 -20.74 -15.77 -17.11
CA LEU A 245 -20.79 -14.81 -15.99
C LEU A 245 -19.80 -15.12 -14.87
N LYS A 246 -18.91 -16.12 -15.05
CA LYS A 246 -17.94 -16.54 -14.04
C LYS A 246 -16.54 -16.08 -14.43
N THR A 247 -15.84 -15.49 -13.48
CA THR A 247 -14.40 -15.23 -13.62
C THR A 247 -13.64 -16.50 -13.23
N VAL A 248 -12.81 -17.02 -14.13
CA VAL A 248 -12.03 -18.24 -13.97
C VAL A 248 -10.55 -17.90 -14.02
N PHE A 249 -9.78 -18.62 -13.21
CA PHE A 249 -8.32 -18.58 -13.13
C PHE A 249 -7.81 -19.98 -13.47
N ASP A 250 -6.89 -20.08 -14.41
CA ASP A 250 -6.52 -21.33 -15.09
C ASP A 250 -5.19 -21.92 -14.61
N MET A 251 -4.40 -21.18 -13.82
CA MET A 251 -3.15 -21.69 -13.30
C MET A 251 -3.41 -22.71 -12.19
N ASP A 252 -2.87 -23.92 -12.34
CA ASP A 252 -2.94 -24.94 -11.29
C ASP A 252 -1.90 -24.70 -10.18
N ALA A 253 -2.08 -25.40 -9.05
CA ALA A 253 -1.23 -25.28 -7.88
C ALA A 253 0.26 -25.60 -8.13
N GLY A 254 0.56 -26.56 -9.00
CA GLY A 254 1.93 -26.93 -9.34
C GLY A 254 2.62 -25.85 -10.16
N SER A 255 1.94 -25.36 -11.20
CA SER A 255 2.42 -24.26 -12.04
C SER A 255 2.60 -22.97 -11.22
N PHE A 256 1.66 -22.65 -10.32
CA PHE A 256 1.77 -21.50 -9.43
C PHE A 256 2.98 -21.61 -8.49
N ALA A 257 3.15 -22.76 -7.83
CA ALA A 257 4.25 -22.98 -6.90
C ALA A 257 5.64 -22.98 -7.59
N ALA A 258 5.72 -23.27 -8.89
CA ALA A 258 6.97 -23.21 -9.64
C ALA A 258 7.57 -21.79 -9.70
N TYR A 259 6.75 -20.74 -9.58
CA TYR A 259 7.22 -19.34 -9.53
C TYR A 259 7.78 -18.93 -8.17
N ALA A 260 7.51 -19.69 -7.10
CA ALA A 260 7.92 -19.34 -5.74
C ALA A 260 9.44 -19.11 -5.61
N ARG A 261 10.23 -19.98 -6.26
CA ARG A 261 11.70 -19.84 -6.27
C ARG A 261 12.16 -18.62 -7.06
N LYS A 262 11.50 -18.30 -8.18
CA LYS A 262 11.81 -17.11 -8.99
C LYS A 262 11.51 -15.83 -8.20
N LEU A 263 10.35 -15.73 -7.57
CA LEU A 263 9.97 -14.59 -6.73
C LEU A 263 10.91 -14.42 -5.52
N THR A 264 11.28 -15.53 -4.87
CA THR A 264 12.25 -15.50 -3.77
C THR A 264 13.64 -15.06 -4.25
N ALA A 265 14.09 -15.55 -5.41
CA ALA A 265 15.36 -15.16 -6.00
C ALA A 265 15.39 -13.68 -6.41
N ALA A 266 14.26 -13.14 -6.89
CA ALA A 266 14.08 -11.71 -7.12
C ALA A 266 14.13 -10.87 -5.85
N GLY A 267 13.86 -11.48 -4.69
CA GLY A 267 14.05 -10.87 -3.38
C GLY A 267 12.83 -10.88 -2.47
N ALA A 268 11.75 -11.56 -2.85
CA ALA A 268 10.56 -11.70 -2.02
C ALA A 268 10.87 -12.46 -0.72
N ASN A 269 10.33 -11.96 0.38
CA ASN A 269 10.46 -12.50 1.73
C ASN A 269 9.14 -13.08 2.24
N LEU A 270 8.01 -12.62 1.68
CA LEU A 270 6.68 -13.13 1.94
C LEU A 270 6.03 -13.54 0.62
N LEU A 271 5.43 -14.72 0.59
CA LEU A 271 4.76 -15.28 -0.59
C LEU A 271 3.38 -15.79 -0.21
N GLY A 272 2.39 -15.50 -1.04
CA GLY A 272 1.05 -16.10 -0.91
C GLY A 272 0.33 -16.06 -2.25
N GLY A 273 -0.99 -16.04 -2.19
CA GLY A 273 -1.84 -15.98 -3.38
C GLY A 273 -2.94 -14.94 -3.28
N CYS A 274 -3.28 -14.31 -4.40
CA CYS A 274 -4.45 -13.42 -4.53
C CYS A 274 -5.56 -14.16 -5.29
N CYS A 275 -6.26 -13.50 -6.22
CA CYS A 275 -7.45 -14.03 -6.86
C CYS A 275 -7.17 -15.36 -7.60
N GLY A 276 -8.08 -16.32 -7.44
CA GLY A 276 -7.98 -17.65 -8.04
C GLY A 276 -7.15 -18.66 -7.23
N THR A 277 -6.33 -18.21 -6.28
CA THR A 277 -5.56 -19.13 -5.44
C THR A 277 -6.42 -19.80 -4.37
N THR A 278 -6.13 -21.06 -4.08
CA THR A 278 -6.90 -21.94 -3.18
C THR A 278 -5.98 -22.54 -2.11
N PRO A 279 -6.51 -23.25 -1.10
CA PRO A 279 -5.69 -23.99 -0.15
C PRO A 279 -4.69 -24.96 -0.82
N ASP A 280 -5.04 -25.57 -1.96
CA ASP A 280 -4.12 -26.45 -2.69
C ASP A 280 -2.92 -25.67 -3.27
N HIS A 281 -3.13 -24.44 -3.74
CA HIS A 281 -2.05 -23.56 -4.20
C HIS A 281 -1.10 -23.21 -3.05
N ILE A 282 -1.65 -22.89 -1.88
CA ILE A 282 -0.86 -22.56 -0.70
C ILE A 282 -0.11 -23.80 -0.17
N ALA A 283 -0.71 -24.99 -0.23
CA ALA A 283 -0.05 -26.23 0.14
C ALA A 283 1.11 -26.57 -0.80
N ALA A 284 0.92 -26.39 -2.11
CA ALA A 284 1.99 -26.55 -3.09
C ALA A 284 3.11 -25.52 -2.88
N LEU A 285 2.75 -24.26 -2.63
CA LEU A 285 3.68 -23.17 -2.33
C LEU A 285 4.53 -23.48 -1.08
N ALA A 286 3.88 -23.83 0.03
CA ALA A 286 4.54 -24.19 1.28
C ALA A 286 5.48 -25.39 1.12
N LYS A 287 5.05 -26.41 0.36
CA LYS A 287 5.87 -27.59 0.06
C LYS A 287 7.12 -27.24 -0.76
N VAL A 288 6.99 -26.40 -1.79
CA VAL A 288 8.12 -26.01 -2.64
C VAL A 288 9.12 -25.14 -1.88
N MET A 289 8.62 -24.24 -1.03
CA MET A 289 9.48 -23.33 -0.27
C MET A 289 10.18 -24.03 0.90
N GLY A 290 9.50 -24.95 1.60
CA GLY A 290 10.06 -25.61 2.77
C GLY A 290 10.69 -24.60 3.75
N ASN A 291 11.93 -24.84 4.17
CA ASN A 291 12.71 -23.91 5.00
C ASN A 291 13.61 -22.97 4.16
N GLY A 292 13.14 -22.53 3.00
CA GLY A 292 13.89 -21.65 2.10
C GLY A 292 14.34 -20.37 2.81
N LYS A 293 15.64 -20.07 2.75
CA LYS A 293 16.20 -18.88 3.40
C LYS A 293 15.87 -17.62 2.57
N PRO A 294 15.33 -16.57 3.20
CA PRO A 294 15.01 -15.33 2.51
C PRO A 294 16.27 -14.54 2.19
N VAL A 295 16.28 -13.84 1.05
CA VAL A 295 17.28 -12.80 0.80
C VAL A 295 16.98 -11.63 1.72
N LYS A 296 17.86 -11.37 2.69
CA LYS A 296 17.62 -10.33 3.70
C LYS A 296 17.48 -8.94 3.06
N PRO A 297 16.70 -8.03 3.67
CA PRO A 297 16.67 -6.63 3.24
C PRO A 297 18.04 -5.96 3.37
N ARG A 298 18.22 -4.85 2.65
CA ARG A 298 19.40 -3.99 2.75
C ARG A 298 19.47 -3.38 4.16
N ARG A 299 20.65 -3.40 4.78
CA ARG A 299 20.89 -2.81 6.11
C ARG A 299 21.43 -1.37 6.09
N ALA A 300 21.67 -0.82 4.90
CA ALA A 300 22.17 0.54 4.72
C ALA A 300 21.04 1.47 4.29
N SER A 301 21.06 2.69 4.83
CA SER A 301 20.18 3.78 4.39
C SER A 301 20.30 4.01 2.88
N ILE A 302 19.21 4.50 2.29
CA ILE A 302 19.15 4.89 0.88
C ILE A 302 18.99 6.41 0.79
N SER A 303 19.88 7.03 0.02
CA SER A 303 19.75 8.43 -0.39
C SER A 303 18.83 8.47 -1.60
N ALA A 304 17.52 8.59 -1.35
CA ALA A 304 16.52 8.59 -2.41
C ALA A 304 15.30 9.41 -1.99
N LEU A 305 14.64 10.00 -2.98
CA LEU A 305 13.42 10.79 -2.87
C LEU A 305 12.36 10.17 -3.79
N SER A 306 11.10 10.51 -3.59
CA SER A 306 10.01 10.03 -4.45
C SER A 306 8.88 11.04 -4.52
N SER A 307 8.18 11.04 -5.65
CA SER A 307 6.88 11.67 -5.84
C SER A 307 5.82 10.59 -6.06
N ALA A 308 4.59 11.00 -6.34
CA ALA A 308 3.52 10.07 -6.69
C ALA A 308 3.82 9.24 -7.95
N ARG A 309 4.70 9.74 -8.84
CA ARG A 309 4.91 9.19 -10.19
C ARG A 309 6.37 8.89 -10.52
N SER A 310 7.31 9.22 -9.65
CA SER A 310 8.73 8.92 -9.90
C SER A 310 9.51 8.69 -8.61
N ALA A 311 10.70 8.11 -8.77
CA ALA A 311 11.71 8.02 -7.73
C ALA A 311 13.00 8.66 -8.24
N LEU A 312 13.71 9.36 -7.35
CA LEU A 312 15.04 9.88 -7.60
C LEU A 312 16.01 9.23 -6.62
N VAL A 313 16.95 8.44 -7.13
CA VAL A 313 18.03 7.86 -6.32
C VAL A 313 19.25 8.76 -6.46
N LEU A 314 19.76 9.25 -5.33
CA LEU A 314 20.98 10.04 -5.28
C LEU A 314 22.17 9.08 -5.28
N ASP A 315 22.53 8.60 -6.48
CA ASP A 315 23.65 7.68 -6.69
C ASP A 315 24.99 8.41 -6.61
N GLU A 316 25.96 7.85 -5.89
CA GLU A 316 27.33 8.35 -5.80
C GLU A 316 28.02 8.45 -7.18
N LYS A 317 27.56 7.67 -8.17
CA LYS A 317 28.06 7.72 -9.55
C LYS A 317 27.47 8.85 -10.38
N GLN A 318 26.41 9.48 -9.91
CA GLN A 318 25.79 10.65 -10.55
C GLN A 318 26.07 11.89 -9.68
N PRO A 319 27.14 12.67 -9.98
CA PRO A 319 27.65 13.66 -9.05
C PRO A 319 26.82 14.95 -8.98
N LEU A 320 25.82 15.14 -9.85
CA LEU A 320 25.05 16.38 -9.93
C LEU A 320 23.55 16.11 -10.12
N PHE A 321 22.75 16.70 -9.23
CA PHE A 321 21.29 16.80 -9.32
C PHE A 321 20.91 18.28 -9.28
N ILE A 322 20.00 18.68 -10.17
CA ILE A 322 19.61 20.09 -10.31
C ILE A 322 18.33 20.32 -9.49
N VAL A 323 18.39 21.25 -8.53
CA VAL A 323 17.20 21.70 -7.79
C VAL A 323 16.68 22.97 -8.44
N GLY A 324 15.46 22.93 -8.97
CA GLY A 324 14.81 24.10 -9.56
C GLY A 324 14.32 25.07 -8.49
N GLU A 325 14.95 26.24 -8.38
CA GLU A 325 14.70 27.27 -7.36
C GLU A 325 13.59 28.30 -7.70
N ARG A 326 12.95 28.20 -8.87
CA ARG A 326 12.11 29.30 -9.39
C ARG A 326 10.77 29.44 -8.64
N ILE A 327 10.28 28.42 -7.94
CA ILE A 327 9.04 28.50 -7.14
C ILE A 327 9.38 29.11 -5.78
N ASN A 328 9.68 30.40 -5.80
CA ASN A 328 10.01 31.19 -4.60
C ASN A 328 9.54 32.64 -4.83
N PRO A 329 8.62 33.18 -4.01
CA PRO A 329 8.03 34.50 -4.19
C PRO A 329 8.99 35.66 -3.90
N THR A 330 10.17 35.41 -3.33
CA THR A 330 11.14 36.46 -2.98
C THR A 330 11.57 37.24 -4.23
N GLY A 331 11.26 38.54 -4.26
CA GLY A 331 11.57 39.43 -5.38
C GLY A 331 10.66 39.27 -6.62
N LYS A 332 9.66 38.37 -6.60
CA LYS A 332 8.80 38.05 -7.76
C LYS A 332 7.38 38.60 -7.58
N LYS A 333 7.17 39.89 -7.90
CA LYS A 333 5.89 40.60 -7.74
C LYS A 333 4.68 39.86 -8.32
N ALA A 334 4.82 39.26 -9.51
CA ALA A 334 3.73 38.52 -10.16
C ALA A 334 3.32 37.26 -9.37
N LEU A 335 4.31 36.46 -8.92
CA LEU A 335 4.05 35.30 -8.09
C LEU A 335 3.48 35.71 -6.72
N GLN A 336 3.98 36.81 -6.16
CA GLN A 336 3.49 37.32 -4.88
C GLN A 336 2.02 37.73 -4.92
N GLN A 337 1.63 38.42 -6.00
CA GLN A 337 0.24 38.79 -6.23
C GLN A 337 -0.63 37.54 -6.44
N GLU A 338 -0.15 36.58 -7.22
CA GLU A 338 -0.90 35.35 -7.50
C GLU A 338 -1.20 34.52 -6.24
N LEU A 339 -0.20 34.36 -5.37
CA LEU A 339 -0.35 33.69 -4.08
C LEU A 339 -1.35 34.40 -3.17
N ALA A 340 -1.29 35.74 -3.10
CA ALA A 340 -2.23 36.54 -2.31
C ALA A 340 -3.69 36.42 -2.83
N GLU A 341 -3.86 36.22 -4.14
CA GLU A 341 -5.16 35.98 -4.78
C GLU A 341 -5.61 34.50 -4.71
N GLY A 342 -4.78 33.61 -4.14
CA GLY A 342 -5.06 32.17 -4.03
C GLY A 342 -5.03 31.43 -5.38
N LYS A 343 -4.42 32.02 -6.41
CA LYS A 343 -4.21 31.42 -7.73
C LYS A 343 -2.87 30.69 -7.76
N LEU A 344 -2.72 29.71 -8.66
CA LEU A 344 -1.52 28.84 -8.74
C LEU A 344 -1.05 28.57 -10.19
N SER A 345 -1.49 29.37 -11.15
CA SER A 345 -1.17 29.25 -12.56
C SER A 345 0.32 29.45 -12.85
N ILE A 346 0.93 30.49 -12.29
CA ILE A 346 2.38 30.74 -12.41
C ILE A 346 3.17 29.60 -11.78
N ILE A 347 2.74 29.06 -10.64
CA ILE A 347 3.41 27.92 -9.99
C ILE A 347 3.40 26.69 -10.90
N ARG A 348 2.25 26.37 -11.51
CA ARG A 348 2.15 25.26 -12.47
C ARG A 348 3.13 25.44 -13.63
N GLN A 349 3.14 26.64 -14.22
CA GLN A 349 4.02 26.95 -15.35
C GLN A 349 5.50 26.84 -14.95
N MET A 350 5.90 27.41 -13.81
CA MET A 350 7.27 27.32 -13.30
C MET A 350 7.71 25.89 -13.04
N ALA A 351 6.83 25.02 -12.54
CA ALA A 351 7.14 23.61 -12.33
C ALA A 351 7.42 22.89 -13.66
N GLN A 352 6.54 23.05 -14.64
CA GLN A 352 6.66 22.41 -15.95
C GLN A 352 7.88 22.92 -16.73
N GLU A 353 8.15 24.23 -16.69
CA GLU A 353 9.33 24.82 -17.33
C GLU A 353 10.63 24.29 -16.73
N GLN A 354 10.71 24.19 -15.39
CA GLN A 354 11.91 23.70 -14.73
C GLN A 354 12.15 22.22 -14.99
N GLU A 355 11.10 21.39 -14.98
CA GLU A 355 11.18 19.98 -15.38
C GLU A 355 11.67 19.84 -16.83
N ALA A 356 11.12 20.62 -17.76
CA ALA A 356 11.55 20.64 -19.16
C ALA A 356 13.01 21.14 -19.34
N GLN A 357 13.50 21.98 -18.42
CA GLN A 357 14.88 22.49 -18.41
C GLN A 357 15.86 21.55 -17.70
N GLY A 358 15.42 20.37 -17.25
CA GLY A 358 16.28 19.33 -16.68
C GLY A 358 16.44 19.39 -15.16
N ALA A 359 15.55 20.07 -14.44
CA ALA A 359 15.50 19.97 -12.98
C ALA A 359 15.28 18.50 -12.57
N SER A 360 16.02 18.04 -11.56
CA SER A 360 15.85 16.74 -10.93
C SER A 360 14.84 16.80 -9.76
N LEU A 361 14.75 17.98 -9.15
CA LEU A 361 13.94 18.30 -7.97
C LEU A 361 13.39 19.71 -8.13
N LEU A 362 12.28 20.02 -7.47
CA LEU A 362 11.76 21.37 -7.39
C LEU A 362 11.79 21.87 -5.95
N ASP A 363 12.47 22.99 -5.73
CA ASP A 363 12.38 23.75 -4.49
C ASP A 363 11.08 24.56 -4.49
N VAL A 364 10.38 24.51 -3.36
CA VAL A 364 9.06 25.10 -3.17
C VAL A 364 9.05 25.92 -1.89
N ASN A 365 9.14 27.24 -2.07
CA ASN A 365 8.94 28.23 -1.03
C ASN A 365 7.66 29.03 -1.33
N VAL A 366 6.78 29.13 -0.35
CA VAL A 366 5.53 29.92 -0.44
C VAL A 366 5.51 31.08 0.56
N GLY A 367 6.61 31.34 1.25
CA GLY A 367 6.72 32.34 2.30
C GLY A 367 6.56 33.76 1.77
N GLN A 368 5.47 34.43 2.18
CA GLN A 368 5.21 35.82 1.84
C GLN A 368 4.41 36.52 2.95
N PRO A 369 4.64 37.82 3.22
CA PRO A 369 3.79 38.59 4.11
C PRO A 369 2.32 38.60 3.66
N GLY A 370 1.40 38.42 4.60
CA GLY A 370 -0.04 38.58 4.39
C GLY A 370 -0.79 37.35 3.89
N ILE A 371 -0.15 36.18 3.80
CA ILE A 371 -0.82 34.91 3.45
C ILE A 371 -0.76 33.89 4.59
N ASP A 372 -1.73 32.97 4.59
CA ASP A 372 -1.68 31.76 5.41
C ASP A 372 -0.78 30.73 4.72
N GLU A 373 0.47 30.63 5.18
CA GLU A 373 1.49 29.77 4.60
C GLU A 373 1.12 28.28 4.66
N VAL A 374 0.46 27.85 5.74
CA VAL A 374 0.03 26.46 5.96
C VAL A 374 -1.06 26.08 4.95
N GLN A 375 -2.06 26.93 4.75
CA GLN A 375 -3.09 26.67 3.74
C GLN A 375 -2.54 26.78 2.32
N THR A 376 -1.61 27.70 2.09
CA THR A 376 -1.00 27.90 0.78
C THR A 376 -0.15 26.70 0.37
N ILE A 377 0.72 26.20 1.25
CA ILE A 377 1.58 25.06 0.93
C ILE A 377 0.75 23.80 0.63
N LYS A 378 -0.37 23.59 1.33
CA LYS A 378 -1.28 22.47 1.06
C LYS A 378 -1.83 22.51 -0.36
N LYS A 379 -2.31 23.67 -0.80
CA LYS A 379 -2.82 23.86 -2.17
C LYS A 379 -1.72 23.70 -3.22
N VAL A 380 -0.53 24.25 -2.95
CA VAL A 380 0.64 24.13 -3.84
C VAL A 380 1.07 22.67 -4.00
N ILE A 381 1.14 21.89 -2.91
CA ILE A 381 1.47 20.46 -2.98
C ILE A 381 0.41 19.68 -3.74
N GLY A 382 -0.88 19.95 -3.50
CA GLY A 382 -1.97 19.34 -4.26
C GLY A 382 -1.83 19.59 -5.76
N LEU A 383 -1.52 20.82 -6.15
CA LEU A 383 -1.23 21.16 -7.54
C LEU A 383 0.01 20.42 -8.07
N LEU A 384 1.16 20.56 -7.40
CA LEU A 384 2.44 20.06 -7.90
C LEU A 384 2.49 18.54 -8.02
N SER A 385 1.78 17.84 -7.14
CA SER A 385 1.63 16.37 -7.19
C SER A 385 1.01 15.88 -8.50
N THR A 386 0.20 16.72 -9.17
CA THR A 386 -0.39 16.41 -10.48
C THR A 386 0.34 17.08 -11.64
N ALA A 387 0.98 18.23 -11.41
CA ALA A 387 1.61 19.04 -12.45
C ALA A 387 3.01 18.56 -12.85
N THR A 388 3.78 17.95 -11.95
CA THR A 388 5.15 17.49 -12.20
C THR A 388 5.37 16.08 -11.68
N SER A 389 6.29 15.34 -12.31
CA SER A 389 6.73 14.04 -11.80
C SER A 389 7.89 14.14 -10.81
N LEU A 390 8.52 15.31 -10.68
CA LEU A 390 9.71 15.50 -9.86
C LEU A 390 9.40 15.45 -8.36
N PRO A 391 10.32 14.92 -7.52
CA PRO A 391 10.21 15.09 -6.08
C PRO A 391 10.38 16.56 -5.67
N LEU A 392 9.79 16.92 -4.53
CA LEU A 392 9.79 18.29 -4.02
C LEU A 392 10.81 18.46 -2.89
N VAL A 393 11.37 19.66 -2.81
CA VAL A 393 12.12 20.19 -1.66
C VAL A 393 11.23 21.26 -1.03
N ILE A 394 10.87 21.10 0.23
CA ILE A 394 10.00 22.07 0.91
C ILE A 394 10.85 23.06 1.69
N ASP A 395 10.88 24.30 1.22
CA ASP A 395 11.63 25.39 1.84
C ASP A 395 10.70 26.31 2.64
N SER A 396 10.78 26.18 3.96
CA SER A 396 10.12 27.09 4.90
C SER A 396 10.91 27.19 6.20
N SER A 397 10.83 28.36 6.83
CA SER A 397 11.34 28.58 8.19
C SER A 397 10.34 28.22 9.29
N LYS A 398 9.08 27.91 8.93
CA LYS A 398 8.00 27.57 9.86
C LYS A 398 7.79 26.07 9.93
N VAL A 399 7.89 25.52 11.14
CA VAL A 399 7.72 24.08 11.39
C VAL A 399 6.32 23.61 10.98
N GLU A 400 5.30 24.42 11.23
CA GLU A 400 3.89 24.09 10.94
C GLU A 400 3.65 23.98 9.43
N THR A 401 4.34 24.79 8.62
CA THR A 401 4.29 24.70 7.16
C THR A 401 4.91 23.38 6.68
N ILE A 402 6.09 23.03 7.22
CA ILE A 402 6.79 21.78 6.88
C ILE A 402 5.95 20.56 7.29
N GLU A 403 5.37 20.57 8.50
CA GLU A 403 4.51 19.49 8.99
C GLU A 403 3.28 19.31 8.10
N ALA A 404 2.61 20.41 7.75
CA ALA A 404 1.46 20.40 6.84
C ALA A 404 1.82 19.85 5.46
N ALA A 405 3.02 20.17 4.96
CA ALA A 405 3.52 19.64 3.71
C ALA A 405 3.81 18.14 3.77
N LEU A 406 4.59 17.70 4.76
CA LEU A 406 4.94 16.29 4.99
C LEU A 406 3.69 15.42 5.12
N ARG A 407 2.66 15.96 5.77
CA ARG A 407 1.40 15.25 5.98
C ARG A 407 0.76 14.81 4.67
N ILE A 408 0.61 15.72 3.71
CA ILE A 408 -0.18 15.46 2.50
C ILE A 408 0.64 15.08 1.28
N TYR A 409 1.97 15.24 1.29
CA TYR A 409 2.79 15.00 0.10
C TYR A 409 2.83 13.52 -0.29
N PRO A 410 2.42 13.13 -1.52
CA PRO A 410 2.33 11.74 -1.96
C PRO A 410 3.70 11.14 -2.34
N GLY A 411 4.69 11.21 -1.44
CA GLY A 411 6.05 10.75 -1.72
C GLY A 411 6.99 10.93 -0.53
N ARG A 412 8.29 10.85 -0.80
CA ARG A 412 9.39 11.17 0.13
C ARG A 412 10.06 12.46 -0.36
N MET A 413 9.75 13.57 0.30
CA MET A 413 10.33 14.88 0.01
C MET A 413 11.74 15.05 0.61
N LEU A 414 12.43 16.09 0.15
CA LEU A 414 13.66 16.59 0.76
C LEU A 414 13.36 17.68 1.78
#